data_AF-A0A4S2R5Y6-F1
#
_entry.id   AF-A0A4S2R5Y6-F1
#
_cell.length_a   1.000
_cell.length_b   1.000
_cell.length_c   1.000
_cell.angle_alpha   90.00
_cell.angle_beta   90.00
_cell.angle_gamma   90.00
#
_symmetry.space_group_name_H-M   'P 1'
#
loop_
_entity.id
_entity.type
_entity.pdbx_description
1 polymer ?
#
loop_
_entity_poly.entity_id
_entity_poly.type
_entity_poly.pdbx_seq_one_letter_code
_entity_poly.pdbx_strand_id
1 'polypeptide(L)'
;MHSPPRGVCVRRPALERELDLGAPVNASPEKSTGGCCTAAGNISPEARALRAVPGTALEGAGFVNYPTGWWHWSYGDRYWALHTGAAAACYGPVRPG
;
A
#
# COMPACT_ATOMS: atom_id res chain seq x y z
N MET A 1 1.41 12.27 47.12
CA MET A 1 1.02 12.02 45.72
C MET A 1 2.18 12.43 44.83
N HIS A 2 3.00 11.47 44.38
CA HIS A 2 4.12 11.73 43.45
C HIS A 2 3.69 11.21 42.08
N SER A 3 3.55 12.09 41.10
CA SER A 3 3.40 11.71 39.68
C SER A 3 4.75 11.23 39.15
N PRO A 4 4.82 10.12 38.38
CA PRO A 4 6.06 9.74 37.72
C PRO A 4 6.36 10.70 36.55
N PRO A 5 7.64 10.90 36.18
CA PRO A 5 7.98 11.70 35.03
C PRO A 5 7.50 11.01 33.75
N ARG A 6 6.94 11.80 32.83
CA ARG A 6 6.55 11.36 31.49
C ARG A 6 7.76 10.69 30.83
N GLY A 7 7.67 9.39 30.55
CA GLY A 7 8.68 8.67 29.80
C GLY A 7 8.87 9.36 28.45
N VAL A 8 10.07 9.88 28.23
CA VAL A 8 10.50 10.29 26.89
C VAL A 8 10.47 9.03 26.04
N CYS A 9 9.54 8.97 25.08
CA CYS A 9 9.62 8.01 23.99
C CYS A 9 10.84 8.41 23.17
N VAL A 10 12.00 7.81 23.49
CA VAL A 10 13.20 7.93 22.67
C VAL A 10 12.85 7.27 21.34
N ARG A 11 12.52 8.10 20.36
CA ARG A 11 12.29 7.68 18.98
C ARG A 11 13.62 7.08 18.51
N ARG A 12 13.74 5.74 18.53
CA ARG A 12 14.91 5.06 17.96
C ARG A 12 15.06 5.56 16.51
N PRO A 13 16.27 5.89 16.05
CA PRO A 13 16.47 6.14 14.63
C PRO A 13 16.01 4.87 13.91
N ALA A 14 15.03 5.01 13.02
CA ALA A 14 14.67 3.90 12.17
C ALA A 14 15.89 3.64 11.29
N LEU A 15 16.59 2.54 11.53
CA LEU A 15 17.44 1.94 10.50
C LEU A 15 16.51 1.68 9.31
N GLU A 16 16.86 2.22 8.15
CA GLU A 16 16.16 1.97 6.88
C GLU A 16 16.23 0.46 6.61
N ARG A 17 15.17 -0.24 6.99
CA ARG A 17 15.04 -1.68 6.81
C ARG A 17 13.87 -1.92 5.88
N GLU A 18 14.11 -2.68 4.83
CA GLU A 18 13.04 -3.20 3.99
C GLU A 18 12.09 -4.06 4.85
N LEU A 19 10.80 -3.81 4.69
CA LEU A 19 9.77 -4.53 5.41
C LEU A 19 9.28 -5.70 4.54
N ASP A 20 9.11 -6.87 5.14
CA ASP A 20 8.51 -8.01 4.46
C ASP A 20 6.98 -7.84 4.43
N LEU A 21 6.45 -7.54 3.24
CA LEU A 21 5.01 -7.43 3.01
C LEU A 21 4.41 -8.75 2.51
N GLY A 22 5.09 -9.89 2.62
CA GLY A 22 4.55 -11.23 2.36
C GLY A 22 4.63 -11.69 0.90
N ALA A 23 5.12 -10.85 -0.01
CA ALA A 23 5.50 -11.23 -1.37
C ALA A 23 6.42 -10.16 -1.97
N PRO A 24 7.41 -10.53 -2.82
CA PRO A 24 8.24 -9.56 -3.52
C PRO A 24 7.41 -8.62 -4.41
N VAL A 25 7.87 -7.39 -4.57
CA VAL A 25 7.34 -6.48 -5.60
C VAL A 25 7.48 -7.12 -6.98
N ASN A 26 6.48 -6.95 -7.84
CA ASN A 26 6.39 -7.53 -9.18
C ASN A 26 6.31 -9.07 -9.24
N ALA A 27 6.13 -9.76 -8.11
CA ALA A 27 5.85 -11.19 -8.13
C ALA A 27 4.48 -11.45 -8.79
N SER A 28 4.42 -12.38 -9.74
CA SER A 28 3.13 -12.80 -10.29
C SER A 28 2.34 -13.63 -9.27
N PRO A 29 1.02 -13.82 -9.46
CA PRO A 29 0.23 -14.70 -8.61
C PRO A 29 0.80 -16.13 -8.57
N GLU A 30 1.32 -16.65 -9.68
CA GLU A 30 1.90 -18.00 -9.74
C GLU A 30 3.18 -18.09 -8.90
N LYS A 31 4.07 -17.10 -9.02
CA LYS A 31 5.35 -17.06 -8.28
C LYS A 31 5.18 -16.82 -6.78
N SER A 32 4.08 -16.16 -6.38
CA SER A 32 3.78 -15.85 -4.98
C SER A 32 2.71 -16.77 -4.37
N THR A 33 2.20 -17.75 -5.13
CA THR A 33 1.05 -18.56 -4.73
C THR A 33 -0.15 -17.68 -4.30
N GLY A 34 -0.40 -16.60 -5.02
CA GLY A 34 -1.44 -15.60 -4.72
C GLY A 34 -1.09 -14.62 -3.62
N GLY A 35 0.08 -14.73 -2.98
CA GLY A 35 0.54 -13.81 -1.93
C GLY A 35 0.69 -12.36 -2.41
N CYS A 36 0.87 -12.12 -3.70
CA CYS A 36 0.94 -10.77 -4.27
C CYS A 36 -0.40 -10.02 -4.24
N CYS A 37 -1.53 -10.72 -4.17
CA CYS A 37 -2.85 -10.10 -4.10
C CYS A 37 -2.99 -9.25 -2.85
N THR A 38 -3.58 -8.07 -2.94
CA THR A 38 -3.64 -7.10 -1.83
C THR A 38 -4.34 -7.69 -0.61
N ALA A 39 -5.45 -8.40 -0.83
CA ALA A 39 -6.22 -9.08 0.20
C ALA A 39 -5.78 -10.55 0.43
N ALA A 40 -4.53 -10.90 0.12
CA ALA A 40 -4.01 -12.26 0.29
C ALA A 40 -4.22 -12.77 1.73
N GLY A 41 -4.89 -13.92 1.86
CA GLY A 41 -5.12 -14.59 3.15
C GLY A 41 -3.97 -15.52 3.56
N ASN A 42 -3.08 -15.87 2.64
CA ASN A 42 -2.00 -16.85 2.80
C ASN A 42 -0.64 -16.23 3.15
N ILE A 43 -0.62 -15.00 3.66
CA ILE A 43 0.58 -14.31 4.15
C ILE A 43 0.50 -14.11 5.67
N SER A 44 1.63 -13.76 6.30
CA SER A 44 1.68 -13.59 7.76
C SER A 44 0.72 -12.48 8.23
N PRO A 45 0.20 -12.56 9.48
CA PRO A 45 -0.59 -11.48 10.07
C PRO A 45 0.17 -10.14 10.08
N GLU A 46 1.49 -10.17 10.30
CA GLU A 46 2.34 -8.99 10.26
C GLU A 46 2.42 -8.38 8.87
N ALA A 47 2.60 -9.18 7.82
CA ALA A 47 2.57 -8.71 6.44
C ALA A 47 1.22 -8.06 6.07
N ARG A 48 0.10 -8.62 6.55
CA ARG A 48 -1.23 -8.01 6.37
C ARG A 48 -1.34 -6.66 7.10
N ALA A 49 -0.86 -6.58 8.33
CA ALA A 49 -0.85 -5.33 9.09
C ALA A 49 0.03 -4.27 8.41
N LEU A 50 1.20 -4.66 7.89
CA LEU A 50 2.09 -3.78 7.13
C LEU A 50 1.44 -3.28 5.83
N ARG A 51 0.68 -4.13 5.12
CA ARG A 51 -0.10 -3.71 3.92
C ARG A 51 -1.28 -2.79 4.25
N ALA A 52 -1.85 -2.90 5.46
CA ALA A 52 -2.94 -2.02 5.88
C ALA A 52 -2.51 -0.55 6.06
N VAL A 53 -1.23 -0.31 6.33
CA VAL A 53 -0.66 1.04 6.49
C VAL A 53 -0.74 1.85 5.19
N PRO A 54 -0.14 1.42 4.05
CA PRO A 54 -0.34 2.12 2.79
C PRO A 54 -1.79 2.05 2.33
N GLY A 55 -2.53 0.97 2.65
CA GLY A 55 -3.97 0.88 2.37
C GLY A 55 -4.74 2.08 2.92
N THR A 56 -4.65 2.28 4.23
CA THR A 56 -5.32 3.39 4.92
C THR A 56 -4.83 4.75 4.41
N ALA A 57 -3.51 4.91 4.23
CA ALA A 57 -2.93 6.19 3.84
C ALA A 57 -3.28 6.60 2.40
N LEU A 58 -3.18 5.67 1.45
CA LEU A 58 -3.36 5.95 0.03
C LEU A 58 -4.84 6.01 -0.35
N GLU A 59 -5.69 5.13 0.20
CA GLU A 59 -7.14 5.25 0.03
C GLU A 59 -7.65 6.57 0.64
N GLY A 60 -7.16 6.96 1.81
CA GLY A 60 -7.48 8.25 2.43
C GLY A 60 -7.02 9.47 1.60
N ALA A 61 -6.00 9.30 0.75
CA ALA A 61 -5.54 10.31 -0.20
C ALA A 61 -6.25 10.22 -1.57
N GLY A 62 -7.19 9.30 -1.76
CA GLY A 62 -7.97 9.15 -2.99
C GLY A 62 -7.37 8.21 -4.04
N PHE A 63 -6.33 7.44 -3.71
CA PHE A 63 -5.82 6.38 -4.59
C PHE A 63 -6.71 5.14 -4.51
N VAL A 64 -6.70 4.34 -5.58
CA VAL A 64 -7.32 3.01 -5.60
C VAL A 64 -6.26 1.93 -5.77
N ASN A 65 -6.43 0.81 -5.07
CA ASN A 65 -5.52 -0.32 -5.15
C ASN A 65 -5.90 -1.25 -6.33
N TYR A 66 -4.90 -1.89 -6.93
CA TYR A 66 -5.12 -3.00 -7.86
C TYR A 66 -5.14 -4.35 -7.12
N PRO A 67 -6.25 -5.12 -7.13
CA PRO A 67 -6.41 -6.29 -6.26
C PRO A 67 -5.34 -7.38 -6.37
N THR A 68 -4.70 -7.52 -7.53
CA THR A 68 -3.69 -8.57 -7.77
C THR A 68 -2.26 -8.18 -7.39
N GLY A 69 -2.03 -6.95 -6.93
CA GLY A 69 -0.69 -6.47 -6.59
C GLY A 69 -0.71 -5.48 -5.44
N TRP A 70 -0.21 -5.90 -4.27
CA TRP A 70 -0.21 -5.08 -3.05
C TRP A 70 0.53 -3.74 -3.18
N TRP A 71 1.48 -3.65 -4.11
CA TRP A 71 2.26 -2.44 -4.39
C TRP A 71 1.63 -1.54 -5.47
N HIS A 72 0.59 -1.99 -6.17
CA HIS A 72 0.03 -1.27 -7.30
C HIS A 72 -1.12 -0.37 -6.87
N TRP A 73 -0.92 0.93 -7.04
CA TRP A 73 -1.88 1.98 -6.74
C TRP A 73 -2.09 2.86 -7.96
N SER A 74 -3.31 3.36 -8.12
CA SER A 74 -3.75 4.14 -9.27
C SER A 74 -4.41 5.44 -8.79
N TYR A 75 -4.08 6.54 -9.46
CA TYR A 75 -4.65 7.86 -9.18
C TYR A 75 -4.74 8.68 -10.46
N GLY A 76 -5.94 9.17 -10.77
CA GLY A 76 -6.19 10.03 -11.92
C GLY A 76 -6.05 9.36 -13.29
N ASP A 77 -5.62 8.10 -13.40
CA ASP A 77 -5.60 7.36 -14.66
C ASP A 77 -6.96 6.70 -14.98
N ARG A 78 -7.02 5.92 -16.06
CA ARG A 78 -8.25 5.24 -16.53
C ARG A 78 -8.80 4.21 -15.55
N TYR A 79 -7.92 3.46 -14.87
CA TYR A 79 -8.34 2.49 -13.87
C TYR A 79 -8.92 3.21 -12.66
N TRP A 80 -8.26 4.28 -12.18
CA TRP A 80 -8.78 5.13 -11.12
C TRP A 80 -10.17 5.70 -11.47
N ALA A 81 -10.34 6.25 -12.67
CA ALA A 81 -11.63 6.82 -13.08
C ALA A 81 -12.73 5.76 -13.13
N LEU A 82 -12.42 4.57 -13.67
CA LEU A 82 -13.34 3.45 -13.69
C LEU A 82 -13.75 3.02 -12.28
N HIS A 83 -12.78 2.91 -11.37
CA HIS A 83 -13.02 2.36 -10.03
C HIS A 83 -13.71 3.36 -9.09
N THR A 84 -13.45 4.65 -9.26
CA THR A 84 -14.08 5.73 -8.46
C THR A 84 -15.40 6.22 -9.06
N GLY A 85 -15.72 5.85 -10.30
CA GLY A 85 -16.87 6.39 -11.03
C GLY A 85 -16.68 7.82 -11.51
N ALA A 86 -15.45 8.34 -11.53
CA ALA A 86 -15.17 9.66 -12.09
C ALA A 86 -15.50 9.68 -13.59
N ALA A 87 -16.06 10.80 -14.07
CA ALA A 87 -16.50 10.94 -15.47
C ALA A 87 -15.36 10.79 -16.47
N ALA A 88 -14.12 11.13 -16.08
CA ALA A 88 -12.92 10.99 -16.89
C ALA A 88 -11.68 10.82 -16.01
N ALA A 89 -10.63 10.25 -16.59
CA ALA A 89 -9.28 10.26 -16.02
C ALA A 89 -8.73 11.69 -15.97
N CYS A 90 -8.12 12.07 -14.85
CA CYS A 90 -7.40 13.34 -14.70
C CYS A 90 -6.15 13.41 -15.58
N TYR A 91 -5.49 12.26 -15.77
CA TYR A 91 -4.26 12.13 -16.52
C TYR A 91 -4.48 11.21 -17.72
N GLY A 92 -3.91 11.61 -18.86
CA GLY A 92 -3.98 10.88 -20.11
C GLY A 92 -2.61 10.78 -20.79
N PRO A 93 -2.54 10.05 -21.93
CA PRO A 93 -1.30 9.95 -22.69
C PRO A 93 -0.84 11.33 -23.15
N VAL A 94 0.44 11.62 -22.94
CA VAL A 94 1.11 12.80 -23.50
C VAL A 94 1.65 12.42 -24.87
N ARG A 95 1.51 13.29 -25.87
CA ARG A 95 2.14 13.06 -27.18
C ARG A 95 3.66 13.09 -27.02
N PRO A 96 4.41 12.17 -27.65
CA PRO A 96 5.86 12.30 -27.75
C PRO A 96 6.21 13.64 -28.41
N GLY A 97 7.23 14.32 -27.86
CA GLY A 97 7.83 15.51 -28.47
C GLY A 97 8.78 15.16 -29.59
#